data_AF-A0A848YUH7-F1
#
_entry.id   AF-A0A848YUH7-F1
#
_cell.length_a   1.000
_cell.length_b   1.000
_cell.length_c   1.000
_cell.angle_alpha   90.00
_cell.angle_beta   90.00
_cell.angle_gamma   90.00
#
_symmetry.space_group_name_H-M   'P 1'
#
loop_
_entity.id
_entity.type
_entity.pdbx_description
1 polymer ?
#
loop_
_entity_poly.entity_id
_entity_poly.type
_entity_poly.pdbx_seq_one_letter_code
_entity_poly.pdbx_strand_id
1 'polypeptide(L)'
;MAIFKSKPAVMGQVIEISKHGLSFSFIDDGEIMNKPLGIDLLKADDYFYLAHIPFRTIAENKIDNESGITPIPMKRKGIQFVDLTDAQRKKLIFFLTNHTNGEVCDQA
;
A
#
# COMPACT_ATOMS: atom_id res chain seq x y z
N MET A 1 8.09 9.35 -15.19
CA MET A 1 7.13 8.44 -15.84
C MET A 1 7.69 7.03 -15.78
N ALA A 2 6.90 6.04 -15.38
CA ALA A 2 7.31 4.63 -15.29
C ALA A 2 6.30 3.73 -16.02
N ILE A 3 6.80 2.69 -16.70
CA ILE A 3 5.95 1.65 -17.31
C ILE A 3 5.93 0.47 -16.35
N PHE A 4 4.74 0.14 -15.84
CA PHE A 4 4.54 -1.00 -14.95
C PHE A 4 3.54 -1.97 -15.58
N LYS A 5 4.00 -3.18 -15.89
CA LYS A 5 3.17 -4.23 -16.52
C LYS A 5 2.60 -5.14 -15.43
N SER A 6 1.50 -4.73 -14.83
CA SER A 6 0.71 -5.54 -13.90
C SER A 6 -0.78 -5.48 -14.24
N LYS A 7 -1.54 -6.45 -13.72
CA LYS A 7 -3.01 -6.47 -13.78
C LYS A 7 -3.53 -6.52 -12.34
N PRO A 8 -3.37 -5.43 -11.57
CA PRO A 8 -3.76 -5.43 -10.17
C PRO A 8 -5.28 -5.50 -10.09
N ALA A 9 -5.81 -6.21 -9.09
CA ALA A 9 -7.24 -6.17 -8.79
C ALA A 9 -7.67 -4.76 -8.37
N VAL A 10 -6.80 -4.06 -7.63
CA VAL A 10 -6.98 -2.67 -7.24
C VAL A 10 -5.63 -1.94 -7.29
N MET A 11 -5.65 -0.71 -7.79
CA MET A 11 -4.53 0.24 -7.70
C MET A 11 -4.90 1.35 -6.73
N GLY A 12 -3.98 1.69 -5.83
CA GLY A 12 -4.21 2.67 -4.78
C GLY A 12 -2.97 3.48 -4.43
N GLN A 13 -3.17 4.52 -3.63
CA GLN A 13 -2.11 5.37 -3.14
C GLN A 13 -1.76 5.00 -1.69
N VAL A 14 -0.48 4.73 -1.44
CA VAL A 14 0.02 4.54 -0.07
C VAL A 14 -0.09 5.86 0.69
N ILE A 15 -0.70 5.81 1.87
CA ILE A 15 -0.84 6.94 2.79
C ILE A 15 0.29 6.87 3.81
N GLU A 16 0.46 5.72 4.46
CA GLU A 16 1.45 5.49 5.50
C GLU A 16 2.01 4.08 5.36
N ILE A 17 3.29 3.89 5.66
CA ILE A 17 3.96 2.60 5.59
C ILE A 17 4.95 2.46 6.75
N SER A 18 5.05 1.25 7.28
CA SER A 18 5.98 0.88 8.35
C SER A 18 6.59 -0.49 8.04
N LYS A 19 7.48 -0.96 8.92
CA LYS A 19 8.05 -2.32 8.83
C LYS A 19 7.01 -3.43 9.00
N HIS A 20 5.84 -3.14 9.57
CA HIS A 20 4.81 -4.13 9.89
C HIS A 20 3.60 -4.08 8.98
N GLY A 21 3.43 -3.04 8.19
CA GLY A 21 2.22 -2.86 7.40
C GLY A 21 2.15 -1.50 6.74
N LEU A 22 1.06 -1.28 6.02
CA LEU A 22 0.79 0.00 5.37
C LEU A 22 -0.71 0.29 5.38
N SER A 23 -1.04 1.56 5.14
CA SER A 23 -2.40 1.96 4.78
C SER A 23 -2.40 2.61 3.40
N PHE A 24 -3.44 2.35 2.63
CA PHE A 24 -3.61 2.90 1.30
C PHE A 24 -5.06 3.27 1.02
N SER A 25 -5.26 4.27 0.16
CA SER A 25 -6.56 4.61 -0.39
C SER A 25 -6.72 4.05 -1.79
N PHE A 26 -7.94 3.68 -2.16
CA PHE A 26 -8.28 3.21 -3.50
C PHE A 26 -9.71 3.60 -3.86
N ILE A 27 -10.01 3.61 -5.16
CA ILE A 27 -11.36 3.83 -5.68
C ILE A 27 -12.18 2.56 -5.41
N ASP A 28 -13.35 2.73 -4.79
CA ASP A 28 -14.30 1.65 -4.56
C ASP A 28 -15.13 1.43 -5.82
N ASP A 29 -14.70 0.49 -6.66
CA ASP A 29 -15.40 0.12 -7.90
C ASP A 29 -16.58 -0.85 -7.66
N GLY A 30 -16.84 -1.20 -6.40
CA GLY A 30 -17.92 -2.11 -6.02
C GLY A 30 -17.64 -3.58 -6.32
N GLU A 31 -16.48 -3.93 -6.87
CA GLU A 31 -16.12 -5.31 -7.09
C GLU A 31 -15.70 -6.00 -5.77
N ILE A 32 -16.29 -7.17 -5.53
CA ILE A 32 -15.84 -8.05 -4.45
C ILE A 32 -14.48 -8.60 -4.88
N MET A 33 -13.41 -7.94 -4.47
CA MET A 33 -12.07 -8.48 -4.63
C MET A 33 -11.99 -9.85 -3.95
N ASN A 34 -11.84 -10.90 -4.76
CA ASN A 34 -11.33 -12.18 -4.27
C ASN A 34 -10.04 -11.89 -3.49
N LYS A 35 -9.93 -12.43 -2.27
CA LYS A 35 -8.86 -12.12 -1.31
C LYS A 35 -7.50 -12.01 -2.05
N PRO A 36 -6.92 -10.81 -2.16
CA PRO A 36 -5.66 -10.64 -2.86
C PRO A 36 -4.58 -11.50 -2.17
N LEU A 37 -3.84 -12.28 -2.96
CA LEU A 37 -2.76 -13.15 -2.45
C LEU A 37 -1.53 -12.35 -1.97
N GLY A 38 -1.45 -11.07 -2.32
CA GLY A 38 -0.39 -10.17 -1.89
C GLY A 38 -0.56 -8.78 -2.48
N ILE A 39 0.30 -7.85 -2.07
CA ILE A 39 0.38 -6.49 -2.60
C ILE A 39 1.75 -6.24 -3.24
N ASP A 40 1.74 -5.43 -4.28
CA ASP A 40 2.93 -4.91 -4.92
C ASP A 40 3.11 -3.44 -4.52
N LEU A 41 4.32 -3.09 -4.07
CA LEU A 41 4.70 -1.72 -3.75
C LEU A 41 5.62 -1.17 -4.83
N LEU A 42 5.25 -0.04 -5.42
CA LEU A 42 6.01 0.64 -6.47
C LEU A 42 6.22 2.11 -6.10
N LYS A 43 7.47 2.59 -6.15
CA LYS A 43 7.80 4.02 -6.13
C LYS A 43 8.46 4.36 -7.46
N ALA A 44 7.72 5.03 -8.33
CA ALA A 44 8.11 5.28 -9.72
C ALA A 44 9.39 6.12 -9.84
N ASP A 45 9.61 7.08 -8.93
CA ASP A 45 10.74 8.01 -9.01
C ASP A 45 12.09 7.35 -8.70
N ASP A 46 12.08 6.28 -7.92
CA ASP A 46 13.31 5.61 -7.45
C ASP A 46 13.51 4.22 -8.04
N TYR A 47 12.72 3.87 -9.06
CA TYR A 47 12.69 2.52 -9.65
C TYR A 47 12.54 1.39 -8.61
N PHE A 48 11.95 1.71 -7.46
CA PHE A 48 11.77 0.76 -6.38
C PHE A 48 10.50 -0.05 -6.63
N TYR A 49 10.65 -1.38 -6.60
CA TYR A 49 9.54 -2.31 -6.73
C TYR A 49 9.68 -3.50 -5.79
N LEU A 50 8.68 -3.76 -4.94
CA LEU A 50 8.61 -4.91 -4.05
C LEU A 50 7.31 -5.67 -4.31
N ALA A 51 7.44 -6.90 -4.78
CA ALA A 51 6.32 -7.69 -5.25
C ALA A 51 5.83 -8.72 -4.22
N HIS A 52 4.56 -9.10 -4.37
CA HIS A 52 3.95 -10.25 -3.72
C HIS A 52 4.13 -10.27 -2.21
N ILE A 53 3.94 -9.11 -1.58
CA ILE A 53 4.03 -8.96 -0.13
C ILE A 53 2.77 -9.62 0.46
N PRO A 54 2.88 -10.71 1.23
CA PRO A 54 1.74 -11.31 1.90
C PRO A 54 1.23 -10.36 2.98
N PHE A 55 -0.09 -10.27 3.11
CA PHE A 55 -0.71 -9.40 4.09
C PHE A 55 -2.01 -9.97 4.65
N ARG A 56 -2.42 -9.42 5.80
CA ARG A 56 -3.79 -9.54 6.31
C ARG A 56 -4.41 -8.15 6.45
N THR A 57 -5.69 -8.02 6.11
CA THR A 57 -6.43 -6.78 6.36
C THR A 57 -6.71 -6.63 7.85
N ILE A 58 -6.42 -5.46 8.41
CA ILE A 58 -6.68 -5.13 9.82
C ILE A 58 -7.73 -4.02 9.98
N ALA A 59 -7.95 -3.21 8.93
CA ALA A 59 -8.97 -2.17 8.90
C ALA A 59 -9.42 -1.89 7.46
N GLU A 60 -10.68 -1.55 7.27
CA GLU A 60 -11.21 -1.02 6.02
C GLU A 60 -12.31 0.00 6.35
N ASN A 61 -12.19 1.21 5.83
CA ASN A 61 -13.14 2.31 6.08
C ASN A 61 -13.46 3.02 4.77
N LYS A 62 -14.68 3.53 4.64
CA LYS A 62 -15.01 4.48 3.57
C LYS A 62 -14.35 5.82 3.87
N ILE A 63 -13.89 6.50 2.81
CA ILE A 63 -13.40 7.86 2.88
C ILE A 63 -14.50 8.73 2.27
N ASP A 64 -15.08 9.62 3.07
CA ASP A 64 -16.02 10.60 2.56
C ASP A 64 -15.22 11.70 1.85
N ASN A 65 -15.35 11.78 0.52
CA ASN A 65 -14.82 12.89 -0.26
C ASN A 65 -15.85 14.02 -0.23
N GLU A 66 -15.68 14.99 0.67
CA GLU A 66 -16.58 16.15 0.81
C GLU A 66 -16.40 17.22 -0.28
N SER A 67 -15.75 16.92 -1.41
CA SER A 67 -15.46 17.91 -2.45
C SER A 67 -15.88 17.43 -3.85
N GLY A 68 -17.00 17.97 -4.34
CA GLY A 68 -17.39 17.95 -5.76
C GLY A 68 -18.81 17.44 -6.08
N ILE A 69 -19.31 17.82 -7.27
CA ILE A 69 -20.68 17.60 -7.78
C ILE A 69 -21.05 16.10 -7.94
N THR A 70 -20.07 15.19 -7.86
CA THR A 70 -20.28 13.73 -7.67
C THR A 70 -19.08 13.15 -6.91
N PRO A 71 -19.23 12.64 -5.68
CA PRO A 71 -18.13 12.01 -4.95
C PRO A 71 -17.71 10.72 -5.65
N ILE A 72 -16.42 10.60 -6.02
CA ILE A 72 -15.85 9.30 -6.38
C ILE A 72 -15.74 8.49 -5.08
N PRO A 73 -16.37 7.31 -4.99
CA PRO A 73 -16.34 6.53 -3.76
C PRO A 73 -14.90 6.04 -3.53
N MET A 74 -14.35 6.38 -2.37
CA MET A 74 -13.00 5.98 -1.98
C MET A 74 -13.06 5.15 -0.69
N LYS A 75 -12.14 4.19 -0.59
CA LYS A 75 -11.92 3.39 0.62
C LYS A 75 -10.48 3.52 1.08
N ARG A 76 -10.27 3.49 2.39
CA ARG A 76 -8.96 3.30 3.03
C ARG A 76 -8.89 1.88 3.55
N LYS A 77 -7.81 1.18 3.22
CA LYS A 77 -7.51 -0.15 3.77
C LYS A 77 -6.19 -0.11 4.53
N GLY A 78 -6.23 -0.62 5.76
CA GLY A 78 -5.06 -0.89 6.57
C GLY A 78 -4.71 -2.37 6.49
N ILE A 79 -3.46 -2.67 6.20
CA ILE A 79 -2.95 -4.04 6.12
C ILE A 79 -1.73 -4.22 7.02
N GLN A 80 -1.59 -5.44 7.53
CA GLN A 80 -0.40 -5.90 8.22
C GLN A 80 0.32 -6.91 7.32
N PHE A 81 1.62 -6.72 7.15
CA PHE A 81 2.49 -7.67 6.47
C PHE A 81 2.61 -8.95 7.29
N VAL A 82 2.55 -10.09 6.62
CA VAL A 82 2.69 -11.42 7.24
C VAL A 82 3.68 -12.25 6.44
N ASP A 83 4.38 -13.15 7.11
CA ASP A 83 5.24 -14.17 6.48
C ASP A 83 6.23 -13.64 5.42
N LEU A 84 6.79 -12.45 5.66
CA LEU A 84 7.80 -11.87 4.76
C LEU A 84 9.03 -12.76 4.69
N THR A 85 9.45 -13.10 3.46
CA THR A 85 10.77 -13.70 3.23
C THR A 85 11.88 -12.73 3.66
N ASP A 86 13.06 -13.25 3.98
CA ASP A 86 14.21 -12.41 4.35
C ASP A 86 14.57 -11.40 3.25
N ALA A 87 14.42 -11.79 1.98
CA ALA A 87 14.64 -10.91 0.84
C ALA A 87 13.63 -9.75 0.81
N GLN A 88 12.33 -10.05 1.00
CA GLN A 88 11.29 -9.02 1.08
C GLN A 88 11.49 -8.10 2.29
N ARG A 89 11.84 -8.65 3.46
CA ARG A 89 12.12 -7.89 4.67
C ARG A 89 13.29 -6.93 4.47
N LYS A 90 14.41 -7.40 3.92
CA LYS A 90 15.58 -6.55 3.62
C LYS A 90 15.23 -5.44 2.65
N LYS A 91 14.47 -5.75 1.60
CA LYS A 91 14.05 -4.77 0.59
C LYS A 91 13.07 -3.73 1.15
N LEU A 92 12.16 -4.14 2.04
CA LEU A 92 11.26 -3.24 2.76
C LEU A 92 12.03 -2.32 3.72
N ILE A 93 13.01 -2.85 4.47
CA ILE A 93 13.83 -2.02 5.36
C ILE A 93 14.62 -1.00 4.54
N PHE A 94 15.26 -1.43 3.45
CA PHE A 94 15.93 -0.52 2.52
C PHE A 94 14.98 0.56 2.00
N PHE A 95 13.75 0.19 1.65
CA PHE A 95 12.72 1.15 1.23
C PHE A 95 12.45 2.22 2.29
N LEU A 96 12.18 1.80 3.52
CA LEU A 96 11.86 2.70 4.63
C LEU A 96 13.04 3.63 4.96
N THR A 97 14.27 3.13 4.95
CA THR A 97 15.45 3.93 5.28
C THR A 97 15.76 4.98 4.20
N ASN A 98 15.52 4.66 2.93
CA ASN A 98 16.01 5.47 1.81
C ASN A 98 14.93 6.29 1.11
N HIS A 99 13.66 5.95 1.27
CA HIS A 99 12.58 6.45 0.40
C HIS A 99 11.34 6.95 1.14
N THR A 100 11.29 6.83 2.46
CA THR A 100 10.32 7.55 3.29
C THR A 100 11.06 8.68 4.01
N ASN A 101 10.63 9.94 3.83
CA ASN A 101 11.15 11.05 4.62
C ASN A 101 10.89 10.70 6.09
N GLY A 102 11.94 10.30 6.80
CA GLY A 102 11.81 9.68 8.10
C GLY A 102 11.21 10.63 9.13
N GLU A 103 9.94 10.43 9.46
CA GLU A 103 9.53 10.48 10.86
C GLU A 103 9.69 9.06 11.40
N VAL A 104 10.94 8.69 11.66
CA VAL A 104 11.23 7.57 12.56
C VAL A 104 10.72 8.02 13.91
N CYS A 105 9.53 7.56 14.30
CA CYS A 105 9.06 7.71 15.67
C CYS A 105 9.90 6.75 16.53
N ASP A 106 11.09 7.22 16.92
CA ASP A 106 11.79 6.71 18.08
C ASP A 106 10.89 7.01 19.28
N GLN A 107 10.35 5.97 19.90
CA GLN A 107 9.85 6.09 21.26
C GLN A 107 10.75 5.25 22.17
N ALA A 108 11.26 5.97 23.17
CA ALA A 108 12.23 5.62 24.18
C ALA A 108 11.82 4.46 25.09
#